data_AF-A0AAD5U765-F1
#
_entry.id   AF-A0AAD5U765-F1
#
_cell.length_a   1.000
_cell.length_b   1.000
_cell.length_c   1.000
_cell.angle_alpha   90.00
_cell.angle_beta   90.00
_cell.angle_gamma   90.00
#
_symmetry.space_group_name_H-M   'P 1'
#
loop_
_entity.id
_entity.type
_entity.pdbx_description
1 polymer ?
#
loop_
_entity_poly.entity_id
_entity_poly.type
_entity_poly.pdbx_seq_one_letter_code
_entity_poly.pdbx_strand_id
1 'polypeptide(L)'
;MELKLQQIYGGAMELQIPASFIDISRLREVPDNQEVFADINTDQSLIIELFDYNNDAVLKRQFPCFAEYYFEELAEFNEISKENITVFYKNNLNLADYPNLKLNFP
;
A
#
# COMPACT_ATOMS: atom_id res chain seq x y z
N MET A 1 -18.36 -12.19 -3.10
CA MET A 1 -17.40 -11.46 -3.94
C MET A 1 -16.49 -12.49 -4.57
N GLU A 2 -16.47 -12.58 -5.90
CA GLU A 2 -15.56 -13.49 -6.61
C GLU A 2 -14.15 -12.88 -6.58
N LEU A 3 -13.16 -13.70 -6.19
CA LEU A 3 -11.75 -13.32 -6.15
C LEU A 3 -11.01 -14.01 -7.29
N LYS A 4 -10.00 -13.33 -7.83
CA LYS A 4 -9.03 -13.91 -8.76
C LYS A 4 -7.62 -13.82 -8.21
N LEU A 5 -6.79 -14.78 -8.59
CA LEU A 5 -5.36 -14.72 -8.33
C LEU A 5 -4.72 -13.82 -9.39
N GLN A 6 -4.04 -12.77 -8.94
CA GLN A 6 -3.38 -11.77 -9.77
C GLN A 6 -1.88 -11.85 -9.54
N GLN A 7 -1.12 -12.06 -10.62
CA GLN A 7 0.33 -11.92 -10.61
C GLN A 7 0.70 -10.45 -10.68
N ILE A 8 1.67 -10.04 -9.87
CA ILE A 8 2.18 -8.67 -9.78
C ILE A 8 3.71 -8.68 -9.88
N TYR A 9 4.29 -7.57 -10.33
CA TYR A 9 5.73 -7.37 -10.53
C TYR A 9 6.35 -8.48 -11.37
N GLY A 10 5.79 -8.70 -12.57
CA GLY A 10 6.24 -9.73 -13.50
C GLY A 10 6.07 -11.17 -12.99
N GLY A 11 5.18 -11.40 -12.03
CA GLY A 11 4.92 -12.71 -11.43
C GLY A 11 5.84 -13.09 -10.28
N ALA A 12 6.62 -12.14 -9.74
CA ALA A 12 7.42 -12.36 -8.54
C ALA A 12 6.56 -12.52 -7.27
N MET A 13 5.36 -11.93 -7.27
CA MET A 13 4.39 -12.00 -6.18
C MET A 13 2.98 -12.25 -6.73
N GLU A 14 2.08 -12.71 -5.86
CA GLU A 14 0.68 -12.95 -6.19
C GLU A 14 -0.26 -12.41 -5.10
N LEU A 15 -1.44 -11.95 -5.52
CA LEU A 15 -2.49 -11.43 -4.64
C LEU A 15 -3.85 -12.00 -5.03
N GLN A 16 -4.73 -12.18 -4.04
CA GLN A 16 -6.15 -12.39 -4.32
C GLN A 16 -6.86 -11.04 -4.30
N ILE A 17 -7.42 -10.63 -5.45
CA ILE A 17 -8.15 -9.37 -5.59
C ILE A 17 -9.55 -9.63 -6.16
N PRO A 18 -10.54 -8.74 -5.96
CA PRO A 18 -11.86 -8.91 -6.55
C PRO A 18 -11.78 -9.02 -8.08
N ALA A 19 -12.54 -9.95 -8.66
CA ALA A 19 -12.44 -10.27 -10.08
C ALA A 19 -12.70 -9.08 -11.00
N SER A 20 -13.51 -8.11 -10.55
CA SER A 20 -13.88 -6.90 -11.28
C SER A 20 -12.75 -5.86 -11.41
N PHE A 21 -11.68 -5.96 -10.63
CA PHE A 21 -10.54 -5.06 -10.71
C PHE A 21 -9.68 -5.41 -11.92
N ILE A 22 -9.48 -4.47 -12.84
CA ILE A 22 -8.67 -4.63 -14.05
C ILE A 22 -7.35 -3.87 -13.92
N ASP A 23 -6.28 -4.45 -14.47
CA ASP A 23 -4.97 -3.80 -14.57
C ASP A 23 -5.06 -2.65 -15.59
N ILE A 24 -4.68 -1.44 -15.14
CA ILE A 24 -4.77 -0.23 -15.95
C ILE A 24 -3.46 0.13 -16.66
N SER A 25 -2.38 -0.63 -16.47
CA SER A 25 -1.08 -0.43 -17.14
C SER A 25 -1.19 -0.46 -18.68
N ARG A 26 -2.22 -1.13 -19.20
CA ARG A 26 -2.55 -1.15 -20.64
C ARG A 26 -3.16 0.14 -21.17
N LEU A 27 -3.70 0.98 -20.26
CA LEU A 27 -4.39 2.23 -20.60
C LEU A 27 -3.49 3.45 -20.39
N ARG A 28 -2.62 3.40 -19.38
CA ARG A 28 -1.65 4.45 -19.08
C ARG A 28 -0.38 3.85 -18.49
N GLU A 29 0.69 4.61 -18.59
CA GLU A 29 1.93 4.27 -17.88
C GLU A 29 1.69 4.27 -16.36
N VAL A 30 2.26 3.26 -15.71
CA VAL A 30 2.30 3.07 -14.26
C VAL A 30 3.77 2.94 -13.88
N PRO A 31 4.26 3.62 -12.84
CA PRO A 31 5.65 3.49 -12.39
C PRO A 31 6.03 2.02 -12.11
N ASP A 32 7.28 1.65 -12.37
CA ASP A 32 7.75 0.26 -12.23
C ASP A 32 7.59 -0.32 -10.81
N ASN A 33 7.63 0.55 -9.80
CA ASN A 33 7.44 0.17 -8.40
C ASN A 33 5.95 0.13 -7.98
N GLN A 34 5.03 0.33 -8.91
CA GLN A 34 3.59 0.37 -8.67
C GLN A 34 2.82 -0.63 -9.55
N GLU A 35 1.74 -1.15 -8.99
CA GLU A 35 0.73 -1.95 -9.69
C GLU A 35 -0.63 -1.33 -9.39
N VAL A 36 -1.37 -0.96 -10.45
CA VAL A 36 -2.63 -0.22 -10.29
C VAL A 36 -3.77 -0.99 -10.96
N PHE A 37 -4.83 -1.18 -10.19
CA PHE A 37 -6.06 -1.81 -10.63
C PHE A 37 -7.26 -0.89 -10.38
N ALA A 38 -8.23 -0.89 -11.29
CA ALA A 38 -9.48 -0.16 -11.14
C ALA A 38 -10.67 -1.11 -11.27
N ASP A 39 -11.70 -0.92 -10.44
CA ASP A 39 -12.95 -1.67 -10.55
C ASP A 39 -13.73 -1.21 -11.79
N ILE A 40 -14.30 -2.15 -12.55
CA ILE A 40 -15.15 -1.83 -13.70
C ILE A 40 -16.58 -1.43 -13.29
N ASN A 41 -16.98 -1.75 -12.07
CA ASN A 41 -18.35 -1.53 -11.60
C ASN A 41 -18.48 -0.30 -10.69
N THR A 42 -17.36 0.24 -10.21
CA THR A 42 -17.30 1.34 -9.25
C THR A 42 -16.10 2.24 -9.54
N ASP A 43 -16.05 3.43 -8.94
CA ASP A 43 -14.90 4.34 -9.06
C ASP A 43 -13.76 3.99 -8.07
N GLN A 44 -13.69 2.73 -7.62
CA GLN A 44 -12.66 2.29 -6.68
C GLN A 44 -11.39 1.87 -7.40
N SER A 45 -10.25 2.12 -6.74
CA SER A 45 -8.93 1.68 -7.21
C SER A 45 -8.18 0.94 -6.11
N LEU A 46 -7.30 0.04 -6.54
CA LEU A 46 -6.37 -0.70 -5.70
C LEU A 46 -4.97 -0.44 -6.24
N ILE A 47 -4.12 0.17 -5.41
CA ILE A 47 -2.74 0.49 -5.73
C ILE A 47 -1.86 -0.33 -4.79
N ILE A 48 -0.89 -1.05 -5.36
CA ILE A 48 0.18 -1.71 -4.61
C ILE A 48 1.47 -1.03 -4.99
N GLU A 49 2.25 -0.60 -4.00
CA GLU A 49 3.49 0.13 -4.22
C GLU A 49 4.63 -0.45 -3.37
N LEU A 50 5.79 -0.60 -4.00
CA LEU A 50 7.04 -0.95 -3.32
C LEU A 50 7.78 0.32 -2.91
N PHE A 51 8.02 0.44 -1.61
CA PHE A 51 8.80 1.52 -1.02
C PHE A 51 10.18 1.04 -0.60
N ASP A 52 11.15 1.92 -0.71
CA ASP A 52 12.44 1.74 -0.04
C ASP A 52 12.24 1.75 1.48
N TYR A 53 13.05 0.95 2.15
CA TYR A 53 13.05 0.89 3.59
C TYR A 53 13.77 2.11 4.19
N ASN A 54 13.03 3.19 4.44
CA ASN A 54 13.56 4.43 4.98
C ASN A 54 13.38 4.52 6.51
N ASN A 55 14.32 3.93 7.25
CA ASN A 55 14.35 4.01 8.71
C ASN A 55 14.45 5.44 9.23
N ASP A 56 15.20 6.31 8.54
CA ASP A 56 15.43 7.68 8.97
C ASP A 56 14.13 8.49 9.01
N ALA A 57 13.22 8.30 8.05
CA ALA A 57 11.96 9.04 8.01
C ALA A 57 11.04 8.68 9.19
N VAL A 58 10.94 7.39 9.52
CA VAL A 58 10.12 6.89 10.65
C VAL A 58 10.75 7.26 11.99
N LEU A 59 12.07 7.06 12.13
CA LEU A 59 12.80 7.33 13.37
C LEU A 59 12.91 8.84 13.65
N LYS A 60 13.22 9.68 12.65
CA LYS A 60 13.37 11.14 12.83
C LYS A 60 12.04 11.83 13.11
N ARG A 61 10.95 11.39 12.46
CA ARG A 61 9.61 11.95 12.69
C ARG A 61 8.85 11.27 13.84
N GLN A 62 9.51 10.36 14.58
CA GLN A 62 8.98 9.69 15.78
C GLN A 62 7.61 9.02 15.56
N PHE A 63 7.41 8.41 14.39
CA PHE A 63 6.17 7.72 14.12
C PHE A 63 6.10 6.40 14.89
N PRO A 64 4.93 6.06 15.47
CA PRO A 64 4.78 4.81 16.20
C PRO A 64 4.73 3.59 15.27
N CYS A 65 4.44 3.73 13.98
CA CYS A 65 4.57 2.68 12.96
C CYS A 65 4.64 3.23 11.52
N PHE A 66 5.16 2.41 10.58
CA PHE A 66 5.25 2.74 9.14
C PHE A 66 3.90 3.05 8.48
N ALA A 67 2.82 2.39 8.91
CA ALA A 67 1.50 2.59 8.31
C ALA A 67 0.97 4.01 8.53
N GLU A 68 1.20 4.60 9.71
CA GLU A 68 0.79 5.97 10.00
C GLU A 68 1.61 6.99 9.21
N TYR A 69 2.92 6.75 9.09
CA TYR A 69 3.82 7.58 8.29
C TYR A 69 3.30 7.73 6.85
N TYR A 70 3.10 6.61 6.16
CA TYR A 70 2.66 6.63 4.76
C TYR A 70 1.21 7.10 4.62
N PHE A 71 0.35 6.87 5.62
CA PHE A 71 -1.01 7.40 5.60
C PHE A 71 -1.03 8.94 5.70
N GLU A 72 -0.17 9.52 6.55
CA GLU A 72 -0.01 10.98 6.62
C GLU A 72 0.62 11.56 5.35
N GLU A 73 1.61 10.89 4.74
CA GLU A 73 2.18 11.33 3.46
C GLU A 73 1.13 11.32 2.34
N LEU A 74 0.32 10.25 2.24
CA LEU A 74 -0.77 10.20 1.26
C LEU A 74 -1.80 11.32 1.48
N ALA A 75 -2.09 11.67 2.72
CA ALA A 75 -2.97 12.80 3.04
C ALA A 75 -2.34 14.13 2.60
N GLU A 76 -1.05 14.34 2.88
CA GLU A 76 -0.31 15.56 2.50
C GLU A 76 -0.23 15.72 0.97
N PHE A 77 -0.01 14.63 0.22
CA PHE A 77 -0.07 14.63 -1.25
C PHE A 77 -1.43 15.04 -1.82
N ASN A 78 -2.49 14.87 -1.03
CA ASN A 78 -3.85 15.31 -1.36
C ASN A 78 -4.21 16.64 -0.67
N GLU A 79 -3.21 17.40 -0.20
CA GLU A 79 -3.37 18.71 0.44
C GLU A 79 -4.19 18.68 1.73
N ILE A 80 -4.25 17.51 2.40
CA ILE A 80 -4.93 17.32 3.67
C ILE A 80 -3.94 17.42 4.82
N SER A 81 -4.20 18.35 5.74
CA SER A 81 -3.40 18.48 6.97
C SER A 81 -3.76 17.43 8.01
N LYS A 82 -2.78 17.10 8.87
CA LYS A 82 -2.88 16.04 9.88
C LYS A 82 -4.10 16.15 10.79
N GLU A 83 -4.47 17.36 11.18
CA GLU A 83 -5.63 17.63 12.03
C GLU A 83 -6.97 17.27 11.37
N ASN A 84 -7.01 17.13 10.04
CA ASN A 84 -8.20 16.75 9.28
C ASN A 84 -8.26 15.25 8.97
N ILE A 85 -7.30 14.46 9.46
CA ILE A 85 -7.26 13.02 9.26
C ILE A 85 -8.10 12.33 10.34
N THR A 86 -9.01 11.43 9.91
CA THR A 86 -9.76 10.57 10.82
C THR A 86 -9.46 9.11 10.54
N VAL A 87 -8.95 8.38 11.55
CA VAL A 87 -8.69 6.94 11.46
C VAL A 87 -9.86 6.17 12.07
N PHE A 88 -10.64 5.49 11.24
CA PHE A 88 -11.77 4.67 11.69
C PHE A 88 -11.35 3.30 12.23
N TYR A 89 -10.28 2.73 11.67
CA TYR A 89 -9.80 1.41 12.02
C TYR A 89 -8.28 1.36 11.92
N LYS A 90 -7.64 0.78 12.93
CA LYS A 90 -6.22 0.49 12.96
C LYS A 90 -6.03 -0.91 13.53
N ASN A 91 -5.26 -1.73 12.84
CA ASN A 91 -4.82 -3.03 13.34
C ASN A 91 -3.30 -3.04 13.44
N ASN A 92 -2.77 -3.55 14.57
CA ASN A 92 -1.34 -3.74 14.72
C ASN A 92 -0.98 -5.15 14.27
N LEU A 93 -0.04 -5.25 13.33
CA LEU A 93 0.47 -6.53 12.88
C LEU A 93 1.48 -7.09 13.90
N ASN A 94 1.38 -8.38 14.19
CA ASN A 94 2.29 -9.10 15.06
C ASN A 94 3.35 -9.86 14.23
N LEU A 95 4.43 -10.34 14.86
CA LEU A 95 5.53 -11.03 14.17
C LEU A 95 5.08 -12.23 13.33
N ALA A 96 4.00 -12.92 13.70
CA ALA A 96 3.47 -14.04 12.92
C ALA A 96 2.81 -13.60 11.60
N ASP A 97 2.39 -12.33 11.50
CA ASP A 97 1.83 -11.76 10.27
C ASP A 97 2.93 -11.46 9.22
N TYR A 98 4.20 -11.36 9.65
CA TYR A 98 5.36 -11.08 8.79
C TYR A 98 6.59 -11.91 9.20
N PRO A 99 6.52 -13.25 9.10
CA PRO A 99 7.49 -14.16 9.73
C PRO A 99 8.93 -14.02 9.22
N ASN A 100 9.14 -13.38 8.06
CA ASN A 100 10.45 -13.20 7.43
C ASN A 100 11.05 -11.81 7.62
N LEU A 101 10.35 -10.88 8.29
CA LEU A 101 10.90 -9.55 8.56
C LEU A 101 11.93 -9.64 9.69
N LYS A 102 13.21 -9.61 9.32
CA LYS A 102 14.28 -9.51 10.31
C LYS A 102 14.35 -8.08 10.81
N LEU A 103 13.87 -7.87 12.03
CA LEU A 103 14.00 -6.61 12.79
C LEU A 103 15.45 -6.38 13.26
N ASN A 104 16.43 -6.50 12.36
CA ASN A 104 17.80 -6.09 12.65
C ASN A 104 17.91 -4.61 12.28
N PHE A 105 17.35 -3.76 13.13
CA PHE A 105 17.58 -2.33 13.08
C PHE A 105 19.01 -2.05 13.55
N PRO A 106 19.79 -1.19 12.85
CA PRO A 106 21.01 -0.63 13.40
C PRO A 106 20.74 0.24 14.64
#